data_AF-A0A9W5WUH4-F1
#
_entry.id   AF-A0A9W5WUH4-F1
#
_cell.length_a   1.000
_cell.length_b   1.000
_cell.length_c   1.000
_cell.angle_alpha   90.00
_cell.angle_beta   90.00
_cell.angle_gamma   90.00
#
_symmetry.space_group_name_H-M   'P 1'
#
loop_
_entity.id
_entity.type
_entity.pdbx_description
1 polymer ?
#
loop_
_entity_poly.entity_id
_entity_poly.type
_entity_poly.pdbx_seq_one_letter_code
_entity_poly.pdbx_strand_id
1 'polypeptide(L)'
;MPSGKSRPIKKVLGASALAILGSGLYYGYTEGKLPLVSSIPLEHIDETKFDSTDDVVVVLLGSKRRDQYPKTQVDRLKSILPKGVKVCYTVKEGSDTRNPPVMLYKGMRKQFYASIDLLDPSQFNAFKSEMASFFTPVSQDVASLRQHPQTPEYVTYNSFQDSVVRAATPRAPIVLQLYEQGCFLCFLMRPFINSVNRHLQEIKSPVRIKRLNIEANDFPKGCPVTRATPTFVLYDGHPQGTKWSEFKPRDFVKKLVEVAKLDSRSQAYLEGLTEDVSKRFMLFGRWAHWISQSQAIQELVLTKAPVKEEDVHSRVLSSLMALDMERVDDLETNLQCLADDIISAEQDCLAVVQIMANEILRAEKKQ
;
A
#
# COMPACT_ATOMS: atom_id res chain seq x y z
N MET A 1 -45.74 -66.94 39.38
CA MET A 1 -46.34 -65.59 39.27
C MET A 1 -45.97 -64.78 40.52
N PRO A 2 -45.82 -63.46 40.47
CA PRO A 2 -44.54 -62.73 40.36
C PRO A 2 -43.96 -62.20 41.71
N SER A 3 -42.75 -61.64 41.58
CA SER A 3 -42.01 -60.67 42.44
C SER A 3 -40.65 -61.25 42.85
N GLY A 4 -39.49 -60.66 42.53
CA GLY A 4 -39.17 -59.27 42.26
C GLY A 4 -38.04 -58.90 43.21
N LYS A 5 -36.83 -58.64 42.68
CA LYS A 5 -35.77 -57.87 43.36
C LYS A 5 -34.68 -57.48 42.37
N SER A 6 -34.80 -56.25 41.85
CA SER A 6 -33.77 -55.52 41.13
C SER A 6 -32.69 -55.01 42.10
N ARG A 7 -31.41 -55.22 41.79
CA ARG A 7 -30.28 -54.49 42.40
C ARG A 7 -29.84 -53.34 41.48
N PRO A 8 -29.46 -52.16 42.00
CA PRO A 8 -29.11 -51.01 41.17
C PRO A 8 -27.63 -51.02 40.79
N ILE A 9 -27.35 -50.91 39.49
CA ILE A 9 -26.06 -50.53 38.93
C ILE A 9 -25.95 -49.01 39.04
N LYS A 10 -25.36 -48.51 40.13
CA LYS A 10 -24.92 -47.12 40.26
C LYS A 10 -23.54 -47.12 40.90
N LYS A 11 -22.47 -47.10 40.09
CA LYS A 11 -21.14 -46.59 40.47
C LYS A 11 -20.05 -46.55 39.38
N VAL A 12 -20.37 -46.68 38.07
CA VAL A 12 -19.34 -46.64 37.01
C VAL A 12 -19.40 -45.40 36.10
N LEU A 13 -20.48 -44.61 36.15
CA LEU A 13 -20.65 -43.45 35.26
C LEU A 13 -20.03 -42.13 35.75
N GLY A 14 -19.44 -42.09 36.95
CA GLY A 14 -18.90 -40.84 37.53
C GLY A 14 -17.44 -40.52 37.19
N ALA A 15 -16.62 -41.52 36.86
CA ALA A 15 -15.18 -41.31 36.65
C ALA A 15 -14.80 -40.97 35.19
N SER A 16 -15.59 -41.45 34.22
CA SER A 16 -15.29 -41.31 32.79
C SER A 16 -15.60 -39.90 32.24
N ALA A 17 -16.62 -39.23 32.78
CA ALA A 17 -17.01 -37.89 32.34
C ALA A 17 -16.01 -36.81 32.78
N LEU A 18 -15.42 -36.95 33.97
CA LEU A 18 -14.40 -36.03 34.50
C LEU A 18 -13.05 -36.15 33.77
N ALA A 19 -12.65 -37.37 33.36
CA ALA A 19 -11.42 -37.59 32.62
C ALA A 19 -11.49 -37.05 31.18
N ILE A 20 -12.65 -37.17 30.51
CA ILE A 20 -12.87 -36.68 29.14
C ILE A 20 -13.06 -35.15 29.12
N LEU A 21 -13.72 -34.58 30.13
CA LEU A 21 -13.76 -33.11 30.30
C LEU A 21 -12.38 -32.53 30.65
N GLY A 22 -11.61 -33.20 31.50
CA GLY A 22 -10.26 -32.77 31.87
C GLY A 22 -9.26 -32.81 30.70
N SER A 23 -9.31 -33.84 29.87
CA SER A 23 -8.45 -33.97 28.70
C SER A 23 -8.89 -33.11 27.51
N GLY A 24 -10.19 -32.88 27.31
CA GLY A 24 -10.72 -31.91 26.34
C GLY A 24 -10.43 -30.46 26.73
N LEU A 25 -10.51 -30.12 28.01
CA LEU A 25 -10.10 -28.81 28.54
C LEU A 25 -8.58 -28.63 28.47
N TYR A 26 -7.80 -29.66 28.79
CA TYR A 26 -6.33 -29.63 28.67
C TYR A 26 -5.89 -29.49 27.21
N TYR A 27 -6.49 -30.24 26.28
CA TYR A 27 -6.21 -30.14 24.85
C TYR A 27 -6.61 -28.75 24.30
N GLY A 28 -7.79 -28.25 24.68
CA GLY A 28 -8.25 -26.90 24.32
C GLY A 28 -7.39 -25.78 24.93
N TYR A 29 -6.79 -26.01 26.11
CA TYR A 29 -5.84 -25.11 26.76
C TYR A 29 -4.47 -25.14 26.07
N THR A 30 -3.93 -26.32 25.73
CA THR A 30 -2.67 -26.47 25.01
C THR A 30 -2.74 -25.98 23.56
N GLU A 31 -3.93 -26.02 22.95
CA GLU A 31 -4.17 -25.51 21.59
C GLU A 31 -4.63 -24.04 21.57
N GLY A 32 -4.84 -23.42 22.73
CA GLY A 32 -5.31 -22.03 22.85
C GLY A 32 -6.75 -21.78 22.33
N LYS A 33 -7.58 -22.83 22.23
CA LYS A 33 -8.95 -22.80 21.68
C LYS A 33 -10.05 -22.53 22.72
N LEU A 34 -9.71 -22.34 24.00
CA LEU A 34 -10.69 -22.01 25.05
C LEU A 34 -10.83 -20.47 25.23
N PRO A 35 -11.99 -19.89 24.88
CA PRO A 35 -12.10 -18.44 24.62
C PRO A 35 -12.00 -17.52 25.86
N LEU A 36 -12.01 -18.06 27.08
CA LEU A 36 -12.13 -17.24 28.31
C LEU A 36 -10.93 -17.31 29.27
N VAL A 37 -9.97 -18.23 29.10
CA VAL A 37 -8.83 -18.38 30.04
C VAL A 37 -7.48 -18.24 29.34
N SER A 38 -7.38 -18.57 28.04
CA SER A 38 -6.11 -18.65 27.29
C SER A 38 -5.84 -17.51 26.30
N SER A 39 -6.63 -16.43 26.30
CA SER A 39 -6.43 -15.33 25.34
C SER A 39 -5.33 -14.36 25.79
N ILE A 40 -4.45 -14.00 24.85
CA ILE A 40 -3.41 -12.99 25.04
C ILE A 40 -4.08 -11.62 25.26
N PRO A 41 -3.65 -10.81 26.25
CA PRO A 41 -4.26 -9.51 26.57
C PRO A 41 -3.77 -8.39 25.64
N LEU A 42 -3.81 -8.63 24.34
CA LEU A 42 -3.52 -7.70 23.27
C LEU A 42 -4.52 -7.93 22.14
N GLU A 43 -4.76 -6.91 21.32
CA GLU A 43 -5.56 -7.10 20.11
C GLU A 43 -4.75 -7.87 19.06
N HIS A 44 -5.31 -8.97 18.54
CA HIS A 44 -4.74 -9.66 17.39
C HIS A 44 -4.94 -8.83 16.13
N ILE A 45 -3.86 -8.59 15.39
CA ILE A 45 -3.88 -7.91 14.10
C ILE A 45 -3.74 -8.95 12.98
N ASP A 46 -4.79 -9.07 12.19
CA ASP A 46 -4.80 -9.80 10.92
C ASP A 46 -4.67 -8.81 9.76
N GLU A 47 -4.62 -9.33 8.52
CA GLU A 47 -4.48 -8.51 7.30
C GLU A 47 -5.58 -7.45 7.20
N THR A 48 -6.84 -7.82 7.47
CA THR A 48 -7.98 -6.90 7.32
C THR A 48 -7.93 -5.73 8.31
N LYS A 49 -7.53 -6.00 9.55
CA LYS A 49 -7.32 -4.96 10.56
C LYS A 49 -6.09 -4.13 10.23
N PHE A 50 -5.02 -4.76 9.77
CA PHE A 50 -3.79 -4.06 9.41
C PHE A 50 -4.03 -3.02 8.32
N ASP A 51 -4.81 -3.35 7.29
CA ASP A 51 -5.10 -2.46 6.16
C ASP A 51 -5.87 -1.17 6.54
N SER A 52 -6.53 -1.19 7.69
CA SER A 52 -7.37 -0.10 8.19
C SER A 52 -6.83 0.56 9.46
N THR A 53 -5.67 0.14 9.96
CA THR A 53 -5.10 0.63 11.22
C THR A 53 -3.78 1.34 10.98
N ASP A 54 -3.61 2.49 11.63
CA ASP A 54 -2.36 3.25 11.64
C ASP A 54 -1.91 3.56 13.08
N ASP A 55 -0.69 4.06 13.25
CA ASP A 55 -0.08 4.34 14.55
C ASP A 55 -0.08 3.11 15.47
N VAL A 56 0.58 2.03 15.03
CA VAL A 56 0.61 0.77 15.77
C VAL A 56 1.99 0.20 16.00
N VAL A 57 2.13 -0.47 17.13
CA VAL A 57 3.25 -1.32 17.48
C VAL A 57 2.76 -2.76 17.48
N VAL A 58 3.36 -3.61 16.65
CA VAL A 58 3.01 -5.03 16.53
C VAL A 58 4.10 -5.87 17.18
N VAL A 59 3.72 -6.62 18.21
CA VAL A 59 4.59 -7.60 18.86
C VAL A 59 4.47 -8.94 18.14
N LEU A 60 5.60 -9.51 17.72
CA LEU A 60 5.65 -10.81 17.04
C LEU A 60 5.81 -11.92 18.08
N LEU A 61 4.74 -12.63 18.37
CA LEU A 61 4.75 -13.71 19.36
C LEU A 61 5.05 -15.06 18.70
N GLY A 62 5.80 -15.91 19.40
CA GLY A 62 6.10 -17.27 18.95
C GLY A 62 4.91 -18.23 19.01
N SER A 63 3.88 -17.92 19.80
CA SER A 63 2.64 -18.70 19.86
C SER A 63 1.43 -17.88 20.28
N LYS A 64 0.23 -18.46 20.12
CA LYS A 64 -1.04 -17.91 20.64
C LYS A 64 -1.26 -18.22 22.12
N ARG A 65 -0.34 -18.95 22.77
CA ARG A 65 -0.55 -19.44 24.13
C ARG A 65 -0.20 -18.36 25.15
N ARG A 66 -1.12 -18.14 26.10
CA ARG A 66 -0.99 -17.08 27.12
C ARG A 66 0.14 -17.30 28.12
N ASP A 67 0.52 -18.54 28.38
CA ASP A 67 1.66 -18.91 29.25
C ASP A 67 3.01 -18.49 28.65
N GLN A 68 3.09 -18.40 27.32
CA GLN A 68 4.27 -17.93 26.59
C GLN A 68 4.23 -16.42 26.28
N TYR A 69 3.24 -15.71 26.81
CA TYR A 69 3.11 -14.26 26.62
C TYR A 69 4.13 -13.51 27.51
N PRO A 70 5.06 -12.73 26.92
CA PRO A 70 6.08 -12.00 27.66
C PRO A 70 5.51 -10.74 28.31
N LYS A 71 4.69 -10.93 29.35
CA LYS A 71 3.91 -9.87 30.00
C LYS A 71 4.79 -8.70 30.46
N THR A 72 5.93 -8.96 31.09
CA THR A 72 6.83 -7.93 31.61
C THR A 72 7.42 -7.06 30.50
N GLN A 73 7.88 -7.67 29.40
CA GLN A 73 8.35 -6.94 28.21
C GLN A 73 7.24 -6.06 27.64
N VAL A 74 6.03 -6.60 27.47
CA VAL A 74 4.92 -5.86 26.85
C VAL A 74 4.37 -4.76 27.76
N ASP A 75 4.30 -4.97 29.07
CA ASP A 75 3.88 -3.92 30.01
C ASP A 75 4.90 -2.77 30.01
N ARG A 76 6.21 -3.10 29.88
CA ARG A 76 7.28 -2.12 29.72
C ARG A 76 7.19 -1.37 28.39
N LEU A 77 6.89 -2.06 27.29
CA LEU A 77 6.59 -1.45 25.98
C LEU A 77 5.42 -0.46 26.09
N LYS A 78 4.33 -0.87 26.72
CA LYS A 78 3.13 -0.02 26.90
C LYS A 78 3.43 1.26 27.67
N SER A 79 4.38 1.22 28.60
CA SER A 79 4.78 2.39 29.42
C SER A 79 5.45 3.52 28.63
N ILE A 80 5.93 3.26 27.41
CA ILE A 80 6.65 4.23 26.58
C ILE A 80 5.91 4.62 25.31
N LEU A 81 4.69 4.11 25.10
CA LEU A 81 3.91 4.40 23.91
C LEU A 81 3.59 5.89 23.78
N PRO A 82 3.82 6.49 22.61
CA PRO A 82 3.29 7.82 22.30
C PRO A 82 1.75 7.83 22.35
N LYS A 83 1.18 9.00 22.62
CA LYS A 83 -0.27 9.17 22.71
C LYS A 83 -0.94 8.81 21.39
N GLY A 84 -1.95 7.94 21.45
CA GLY A 84 -2.73 7.50 20.28
C GLY A 84 -2.18 6.24 19.60
N VAL A 85 -0.95 5.82 19.93
CA VAL A 85 -0.36 4.59 19.39
C VAL A 85 -0.92 3.37 20.10
N LYS A 86 -1.33 2.35 19.34
CA LYS A 86 -1.85 1.09 19.89
C LYS A 86 -0.79 -0.01 19.88
N VAL A 87 -0.89 -0.95 20.81
CA VAL A 87 -0.10 -2.19 20.79
C VAL A 87 -1.00 -3.35 20.41
N CYS A 88 -0.62 -4.04 19.34
CA CYS A 88 -1.26 -5.23 18.85
C CYS A 88 -0.25 -6.39 18.82
N TYR A 89 -0.73 -7.60 18.53
CA TYR A 89 0.14 -8.75 18.30
C TYR A 89 -0.25 -9.52 17.06
N THR A 90 0.73 -10.19 16.48
CA THR A 90 0.52 -11.27 15.52
C THR A 90 1.42 -12.45 15.88
N VAL A 91 1.20 -13.60 15.27
CA VAL A 91 1.96 -14.82 15.56
C VAL A 91 2.87 -15.17 14.40
N LYS A 92 4.15 -15.36 14.70
CA LYS A 92 5.17 -15.81 13.75
C LYS A 92 5.95 -16.94 14.40
N GLU A 93 5.77 -18.16 13.87
CA GLU A 93 6.46 -19.35 14.38
C GLU A 93 7.98 -19.15 14.40
N GLY A 94 8.63 -19.64 15.45
CA GLY A 94 10.07 -19.47 15.65
C GLY A 94 10.50 -18.10 16.23
N SER A 95 9.56 -17.21 16.54
CA SER A 95 9.89 -15.93 17.22
C SER A 95 10.33 -16.18 18.67
N ASP A 96 11.27 -15.36 19.14
CA ASP A 96 11.74 -15.37 20.53
C ASP A 96 10.55 -15.10 21.49
N THR A 97 10.32 -16.04 22.41
CA THR A 97 9.23 -15.95 23.39
C THR A 97 9.58 -15.08 24.59
N ARG A 98 10.87 -14.86 24.85
CA ARG A 98 11.37 -14.09 25.99
C ARG A 98 11.56 -12.62 25.61
N ASN A 99 12.15 -12.37 24.45
CA ASN A 99 12.42 -11.03 23.90
C ASN A 99 11.78 -10.91 22.51
N PRO A 100 10.44 -10.81 22.42
CA PRO A 100 9.74 -10.88 21.15
C PRO A 100 10.15 -9.73 20.22
N PRO A 101 10.30 -10.00 18.91
CA PRO A 101 10.52 -8.94 17.95
C PRO A 101 9.36 -7.93 17.95
N VAL A 102 9.68 -6.68 17.66
CA VAL A 102 8.71 -5.58 17.63
C VAL A 102 8.76 -4.90 16.27
N MET A 103 7.60 -4.55 15.74
CA MET A 103 7.49 -3.80 14.50
C MET A 103 6.65 -2.54 14.71
N LEU A 104 7.22 -1.39 14.35
CA LEU A 104 6.53 -0.10 14.42
C LEU A 104 5.93 0.21 13.06
N TYR A 105 4.69 0.71 13.03
CA TYR A 105 4.00 1.14 11.82
C TYR A 105 3.36 2.52 12.01
N LYS A 106 3.66 3.42 11.07
CA LYS A 106 3.03 4.74 10.96
C LYS A 106 3.01 5.16 9.49
N GLY A 107 1.85 5.51 8.95
CA GLY A 107 1.73 5.75 7.52
C GLY A 107 2.06 4.49 6.72
N MET A 108 2.91 4.68 5.70
CA MET A 108 3.53 3.59 4.96
C MET A 108 4.89 3.17 5.55
N ARG A 109 5.37 3.84 6.60
CA ARG A 109 6.67 3.57 7.23
C ARG A 109 6.57 2.40 8.18
N LYS A 110 7.61 1.57 8.16
CA LYS A 110 7.80 0.42 9.06
C LYS A 110 9.22 0.38 9.59
N GLN A 111 9.37 -0.01 10.85
CA GLN A 111 10.68 -0.24 11.48
C GLN A 111 10.64 -1.56 12.23
N PHE A 112 11.62 -2.44 12.00
CA PHE A 112 11.67 -3.77 12.59
C PHE A 112 12.82 -3.89 13.61
N TYR A 113 12.49 -4.41 14.79
CA TYR A 113 13.41 -4.69 15.88
C TYR A 113 13.43 -6.19 16.13
N ALA A 114 14.49 -6.86 15.66
CA ALA A 114 14.57 -8.32 15.64
C ALA A 114 14.70 -8.94 17.04
N SER A 115 15.42 -8.29 17.94
CA SER A 115 15.52 -8.67 19.35
C SER A 115 15.74 -7.39 20.15
N ILE A 116 14.92 -7.18 21.15
CA ILE A 116 15.06 -6.08 22.09
C ILE A 116 14.71 -6.58 23.48
N ASP A 117 15.61 -6.32 24.43
CA ASP A 117 15.33 -6.54 25.84
C ASP A 117 14.91 -5.22 26.50
N LEU A 118 13.60 -5.01 26.67
CA LEU A 118 13.08 -3.80 27.31
C LEU A 118 13.30 -3.78 28.82
N LEU A 119 13.81 -4.88 29.41
CA LEU A 119 14.22 -4.94 30.80
C LEU A 119 15.66 -4.42 30.98
N ASP A 120 16.47 -4.42 29.92
CA ASP A 120 17.78 -3.75 29.93
C ASP A 120 17.60 -2.22 29.86
N PRO A 121 18.10 -1.46 30.86
CA PRO A 121 17.89 -0.01 30.90
C PRO A 121 18.46 0.75 29.70
N SER A 122 19.58 0.28 29.13
CA SER A 122 20.23 0.95 28.00
C SER A 122 19.39 0.78 26.73
N GLN A 123 19.03 -0.46 26.39
CA GLN A 123 18.17 -0.77 25.24
C GLN A 123 16.80 -0.11 25.37
N PHE A 124 16.20 -0.15 26.57
CA PHE A 124 14.92 0.50 26.83
C PHE A 124 14.95 2.01 26.56
N ASN A 125 15.97 2.72 27.02
CA ASN A 125 16.08 4.16 26.81
C ASN A 125 16.34 4.52 25.35
N ALA A 126 17.20 3.76 24.66
CA ALA A 126 17.45 3.94 23.23
C ALA A 126 16.15 3.76 22.42
N PHE A 127 15.46 2.64 22.64
CA PHE A 127 14.22 2.33 21.93
C PHE A 127 13.08 3.30 22.26
N LYS A 128 12.98 3.79 23.49
CA LYS A 128 12.04 4.86 23.85
C LYS A 128 12.26 6.12 23.02
N SER A 129 13.52 6.54 22.86
CA SER A 129 13.87 7.72 22.05
C SER A 129 13.54 7.49 20.57
N GLU A 130 13.95 6.35 20.03
CA GLU A 130 13.69 5.98 18.63
C GLU A 130 12.19 5.86 18.34
N MET A 131 11.41 5.25 19.24
CA MET A 131 9.96 5.13 19.09
C MET A 131 9.28 6.50 19.08
N ALA A 132 9.65 7.39 20.00
CA ALA A 132 9.12 8.75 20.03
C ALA A 132 9.44 9.51 18.73
N SER A 133 10.68 9.38 18.23
CA SER A 133 11.08 9.97 16.95
C SER A 133 10.31 9.35 15.78
N PHE A 134 10.15 8.02 15.74
CA PHE A 134 9.48 7.31 14.65
C PHE A 134 8.02 7.72 14.50
N PHE A 135 7.29 7.87 15.62
CA PHE A 135 5.87 8.25 15.59
C PHE A 135 5.63 9.76 15.43
N THR A 136 6.69 10.56 15.28
CA THR A 136 6.54 11.96 14.86
C THR A 136 6.02 12.00 13.41
N PRO A 137 4.93 12.74 13.12
CA PRO A 137 4.38 12.81 11.79
C PRO A 137 5.37 13.39 10.76
N VAL A 138 5.45 12.74 9.61
CA VAL A 138 6.24 13.21 8.47
C VAL A 138 5.32 13.88 7.45
N SER A 139 5.75 15.04 6.98
CA SER A 139 5.16 15.78 5.86
C SER A 139 6.25 16.03 4.83
N GLN A 140 5.97 15.75 3.57
CA GLN A 140 6.83 16.24 2.50
C GLN A 140 6.81 17.78 2.46
N ASP A 141 7.91 18.37 2.01
CA ASP A 141 8.00 19.81 1.80
C ASP A 141 7.02 20.24 0.69
N VAL A 142 6.31 21.36 0.92
CA VAL A 142 5.39 21.92 -0.08
C VAL A 142 6.18 22.58 -1.22
N ALA A 143 7.34 23.17 -0.93
CA ALA A 143 8.15 23.88 -1.93
C ALA A 143 8.78 22.94 -2.97
N SER A 144 8.95 21.66 -2.64
CA SER A 144 9.44 20.65 -3.59
C SER A 144 8.36 20.15 -4.55
N LEU A 145 7.08 20.48 -4.31
CA LEU A 145 5.97 20.03 -5.15
C LEU A 145 5.82 20.91 -6.38
N ARG A 146 5.96 20.29 -7.55
CA ARG A 146 5.64 20.92 -8.84
C ARG A 146 4.13 21.04 -8.99
N GLN A 147 3.60 22.20 -8.64
CA GLN A 147 2.19 22.53 -8.90
C GLN A 147 2.05 22.96 -10.37
N HIS A 148 1.09 22.37 -11.08
CA HIS A 148 0.76 22.76 -12.45
C HIS A 148 -0.76 23.01 -12.57
N PRO A 149 -1.22 24.09 -13.22
CA PRO A 149 -2.65 24.44 -13.28
C PRO A 149 -3.55 23.34 -13.86
N GLN A 150 -3.02 22.55 -14.79
CA GLN A 150 -3.75 21.48 -15.48
C GLN A 150 -3.79 20.16 -14.70
N THR A 151 -3.00 20.02 -13.63
CA THR A 151 -2.96 18.82 -12.79
C THR A 151 -3.72 19.05 -11.48
N PRO A 152 -4.23 17.99 -10.83
CA PRO A 152 -4.75 18.10 -9.47
C PRO A 152 -3.74 18.74 -8.52
N GLU A 153 -4.22 19.59 -7.62
CA GLU A 153 -3.37 20.22 -6.59
C GLU A 153 -2.78 19.17 -5.65
N TYR A 154 -1.48 19.21 -5.44
CA TYR A 154 -0.82 18.35 -4.45
C TYR A 154 -0.97 18.95 -3.05
N VAL A 155 -1.37 18.11 -2.10
CA VAL A 155 -1.47 18.42 -0.67
C VAL A 155 -0.48 17.59 0.13
N THR A 156 -0.13 18.07 1.31
CA THR A 156 0.81 17.43 2.24
C THR A 156 0.14 17.17 3.57
N TYR A 157 0.82 16.46 4.48
CA TYR A 157 0.31 16.29 5.83
C TYR A 157 0.01 17.63 6.52
N ASN A 158 0.89 18.61 6.35
CA ASN A 158 0.74 19.92 6.97
C ASN A 158 -0.38 20.77 6.33
N SER A 159 -0.59 20.68 5.01
CA SER A 159 -1.63 21.47 4.33
C SER A 159 -3.01 20.81 4.30
N PHE A 160 -3.10 19.51 4.63
CA PHE A 160 -4.31 18.71 4.48
C PHE A 160 -5.56 19.32 5.16
N GLN A 161 -5.42 19.84 6.39
CA GLN A 161 -6.56 20.39 7.12
C GLN A 161 -7.18 21.59 6.42
N ASP A 162 -6.34 22.50 5.93
CA ASP A 162 -6.80 23.70 5.21
C ASP A 162 -7.26 23.36 3.80
N SER A 163 -6.41 22.66 3.04
CA SER A 163 -6.60 22.43 1.62
C SER A 163 -7.65 21.37 1.29
N VAL A 164 -7.97 20.46 2.22
CA VAL A 164 -8.93 19.38 1.99
C VAL A 164 -10.12 19.50 2.93
N VAL A 165 -9.91 19.38 4.24
CA VAL A 165 -11.02 19.26 5.21
C VAL A 165 -11.83 20.54 5.32
N ARG A 166 -11.17 21.68 5.55
CA ARG A 166 -11.85 22.99 5.67
C ARG A 166 -12.31 23.54 4.32
N ALA A 167 -11.59 23.25 3.24
CA ALA A 167 -11.92 23.75 1.92
C ALA A 167 -13.09 23.00 1.25
N ALA A 168 -13.40 21.77 1.67
CA ALA A 168 -14.50 21.00 1.12
C ALA A 168 -15.85 21.43 1.71
N THR A 169 -16.87 21.49 0.86
CA THR A 169 -18.27 21.75 1.28
C THR A 169 -19.22 20.87 0.47
N PRO A 170 -20.50 20.73 0.87
CA PRO A 170 -21.46 19.95 0.11
C PRO A 170 -21.70 20.47 -1.31
N ARG A 171 -21.41 21.75 -1.56
CA ARG A 171 -21.55 22.41 -2.87
C ARG A 171 -20.26 22.45 -3.68
N ALA A 172 -19.11 22.26 -3.03
CA ALA A 172 -17.79 22.26 -3.66
C ALA A 172 -16.93 21.14 -3.05
N PRO A 173 -17.32 19.87 -3.28
CA PRO A 173 -16.64 18.74 -2.68
C PRO A 173 -15.24 18.54 -3.28
N ILE A 174 -14.38 17.86 -2.54
CA ILE A 174 -13.02 17.51 -2.93
C ILE A 174 -12.91 15.99 -3.00
N VAL A 175 -12.46 15.49 -4.14
CA VAL A 175 -12.05 14.10 -4.31
C VAL A 175 -10.54 14.04 -4.15
N LEU A 176 -10.07 13.46 -3.05
CA LEU A 176 -8.66 13.27 -2.77
C LEU A 176 -8.19 11.92 -3.31
N GLN A 177 -7.18 11.95 -4.19
CA GLN A 177 -6.45 10.78 -4.64
C GLN A 177 -5.27 10.53 -3.68
N LEU A 178 -5.30 9.43 -2.96
CA LEU A 178 -4.16 8.88 -2.24
C LEU A 178 -3.32 8.05 -3.22
N TYR A 179 -2.04 8.35 -3.34
CA TYR A 179 -1.14 7.69 -4.29
C TYR A 179 0.26 7.46 -3.71
N GLU A 180 1.01 6.59 -4.38
CA GLU A 180 2.43 6.31 -4.12
C GLU A 180 3.20 6.43 -5.44
N GLN A 181 4.49 6.80 -5.40
CA GLN A 181 5.27 6.94 -6.62
C GLN A 181 5.58 5.59 -7.25
N GLY A 182 5.88 4.58 -6.41
CA GLY A 182 6.17 3.22 -6.86
C GLY A 182 4.95 2.39 -7.28
N CYS A 183 3.73 2.91 -7.15
CA CYS A 183 2.53 2.14 -7.46
C CYS A 183 2.24 2.14 -8.97
N PHE A 184 2.29 0.94 -9.58
CA PHE A 184 2.00 0.73 -10.99
C PHE A 184 0.65 1.30 -11.42
N LEU A 185 -0.38 1.12 -10.60
CA LEU A 185 -1.71 1.59 -10.94
C LEU A 185 -1.88 3.11 -10.76
N CYS A 186 -1.13 3.73 -9.83
CA CYS A 186 -1.00 5.19 -9.74
C CYS A 186 -0.34 5.76 -11.00
N PHE A 187 0.75 5.13 -11.43
CA PHE A 187 1.40 5.44 -12.69
C PHE A 187 0.43 5.31 -13.86
N LEU A 188 -0.32 4.21 -13.95
CA LEU A 188 -1.23 3.96 -15.06
C LEU A 188 -2.30 5.06 -15.19
N MET A 189 -2.77 5.55 -14.05
CA MET A 189 -3.94 6.44 -13.94
C MET A 189 -3.62 7.92 -13.85
N ARG A 190 -2.34 8.30 -13.63
CA ARG A 190 -1.90 9.70 -13.53
C ARG A 190 -2.48 10.58 -14.66
N PRO A 191 -2.26 10.28 -15.94
CA PRO A 191 -2.72 11.17 -17.00
C PRO A 191 -4.24 11.11 -17.21
N PHE A 192 -4.90 9.97 -16.92
CA PHE A 192 -6.36 9.88 -16.89
C PHE A 192 -6.96 10.86 -15.88
N ILE A 193 -6.44 10.90 -14.66
CA ILE A 193 -6.91 11.85 -13.63
C ILE A 193 -6.58 13.29 -14.01
N ASN A 194 -5.50 13.54 -14.75
CA ASN A 194 -5.20 14.86 -15.29
C ASN A 194 -6.25 15.29 -16.33
N SER A 195 -6.66 14.41 -17.27
CA SER A 195 -7.74 14.70 -18.23
C SER A 195 -9.06 14.99 -17.53
N VAL A 196 -9.40 14.18 -16.50
CA VAL A 196 -10.61 14.42 -15.69
C VAL A 196 -10.54 15.78 -15.01
N ASN A 197 -9.41 16.12 -14.39
CA ASN A 197 -9.22 17.41 -13.72
C ASN A 197 -9.37 18.59 -14.71
N ARG A 198 -8.74 18.49 -15.88
CA ARG A 198 -8.86 19.49 -16.96
C ARG A 198 -10.31 19.65 -17.37
N HIS A 199 -11.03 18.56 -17.63
CA HIS A 199 -12.45 18.61 -18.02
C HIS A 199 -13.33 19.27 -16.97
N LEU A 200 -13.13 18.93 -15.68
CA LEU A 200 -13.85 19.57 -14.58
C LEU A 200 -13.61 21.09 -14.52
N GLN A 201 -12.38 21.54 -14.79
CA GLN A 201 -12.06 22.96 -14.87
C GLN A 201 -12.74 23.64 -16.07
N GLU A 202 -12.72 23.00 -17.25
CA GLU A 202 -13.33 23.52 -18.48
C GLU A 202 -14.84 23.73 -18.34
N ILE A 203 -15.54 22.77 -17.74
CA ILE A 203 -16.98 22.89 -17.48
C ILE A 203 -17.31 23.72 -16.22
N LYS A 204 -16.28 24.26 -15.54
CA LYS A 204 -16.40 25.02 -14.29
C LYS A 204 -17.15 24.25 -13.19
N SER A 205 -16.90 22.95 -13.10
CA SER A 205 -17.44 22.12 -12.03
C SER A 205 -16.94 22.62 -10.67
N PRO A 206 -17.79 22.67 -9.63
CA PRO A 206 -17.34 23.01 -8.29
C PRO A 206 -16.57 21.88 -7.61
N VAL A 207 -16.61 20.67 -8.18
CA VAL A 207 -15.87 19.51 -7.69
C VAL A 207 -14.40 19.65 -8.06
N ARG A 208 -13.52 19.45 -7.08
CA ARG A 208 -12.07 19.54 -7.26
C ARG A 208 -11.40 18.20 -6.97
N ILE A 209 -10.33 17.90 -7.71
CA ILE A 209 -9.48 16.74 -7.44
C ILE A 209 -8.18 17.24 -6.80
N LYS A 210 -7.73 16.56 -5.75
CA LYS A 210 -6.45 16.81 -5.09
C LYS A 210 -5.66 15.53 -4.93
N ARG A 211 -4.34 15.61 -4.72
CA ARG A 211 -3.44 14.47 -4.58
C ARG A 211 -2.67 14.50 -3.28
N LEU A 212 -2.64 13.39 -2.55
CA LEU A 212 -1.77 13.19 -1.37
C LEU A 212 -0.87 11.98 -1.60
N ASN A 213 0.44 12.22 -1.59
CA ASN A 213 1.42 11.15 -1.64
C ASN A 213 1.54 10.51 -0.24
N ILE A 214 1.01 9.30 -0.07
CA ILE A 214 1.02 8.62 1.24
C ILE A 214 2.34 7.87 1.51
N GLU A 215 3.25 7.81 0.54
CA GLU A 215 4.62 7.33 0.72
C GLU A 215 5.49 8.40 1.39
N ALA A 216 5.28 9.67 1.02
CA ALA A 216 6.06 10.81 1.50
C ALA A 216 5.38 11.60 2.64
N ASN A 217 4.14 11.23 3.01
CA ASN A 217 3.40 11.83 4.11
C ASN A 217 2.76 10.72 4.94
N ASP A 218 2.81 10.84 6.27
CA ASP A 218 1.97 10.00 7.13
C ASP A 218 0.47 10.37 6.94
N PHE A 219 -0.46 9.53 7.42
CA PHE A 219 -1.89 9.83 7.31
C PHE A 219 -2.29 11.05 8.16
N PRO A 220 -2.81 12.13 7.55
CA PRO A 220 -3.27 13.28 8.31
C PRO A 220 -4.57 12.95 9.06
N LYS A 221 -4.83 13.67 10.16
CA LYS A 221 -6.08 13.50 10.92
C LYS A 221 -7.31 13.71 10.02
N GLY A 222 -8.22 12.75 9.99
CA GLY A 222 -9.42 12.80 9.14
C GLY A 222 -9.25 12.15 7.76
N CYS A 223 -8.01 11.79 7.40
CA CYS A 223 -7.75 10.93 6.25
C CYS A 223 -7.99 9.46 6.63
N PRO A 224 -8.83 8.72 5.87
CA PRO A 224 -8.94 7.28 6.04
C PRO A 224 -7.59 6.60 5.81
N VAL A 225 -7.30 5.62 6.65
CA VAL A 225 -6.14 4.74 6.49
C VAL A 225 -6.41 3.79 5.32
N THR A 226 -5.41 3.62 4.46
CA THR A 226 -5.41 2.63 3.39
C THR A 226 -4.00 2.12 3.17
N ARG A 227 -3.89 0.91 2.66
CA ARG A 227 -2.63 0.31 2.18
C ARG A 227 -2.69 -0.02 0.69
N ALA A 228 -3.82 0.29 0.04
CA ALA A 228 -4.03 0.09 -1.39
C ALA A 228 -4.01 1.46 -2.09
N THR A 229 -3.27 1.55 -3.19
CA THR A 229 -3.24 2.75 -4.02
C THR A 229 -3.47 2.43 -5.51
N PRO A 230 -4.09 3.37 -6.25
CA PRO A 230 -4.64 4.62 -5.75
C PRO A 230 -5.94 4.37 -4.97
N THR A 231 -6.21 5.23 -3.99
CA THR A 231 -7.49 5.24 -3.28
C THR A 231 -8.10 6.62 -3.42
N PHE A 232 -9.39 6.70 -3.74
CA PHE A 232 -10.12 7.96 -3.77
C PHE A 232 -10.96 8.16 -2.50
N VAL A 233 -10.93 9.37 -1.97
CA VAL A 233 -11.66 9.76 -0.76
C VAL A 233 -12.43 11.03 -1.03
N LEU A 234 -13.74 10.99 -0.81
CA LEU A 234 -14.62 12.15 -0.93
C LEU A 234 -14.67 12.95 0.38
N TYR A 235 -14.47 14.25 0.27
CA TYR A 235 -14.75 15.23 1.31
C TYR A 235 -15.81 16.20 0.80
N ASP A 236 -16.91 16.31 1.54
CA ASP A 236 -18.11 17.09 1.20
C ASP A 236 -18.50 18.02 2.37
N GLY A 237 -17.54 18.38 3.22
CA GLY A 237 -17.74 19.19 4.42
C GLY A 237 -17.76 18.39 5.72
N HIS A 238 -17.76 17.06 5.65
CA HIS A 238 -17.54 16.21 6.82
C HIS A 238 -16.05 16.16 7.23
N PRO A 239 -15.73 16.15 8.55
CA PRO A 239 -14.35 16.07 9.04
C PRO A 239 -13.62 14.77 8.71
N GLN A 240 -14.37 13.70 8.40
CA GLN A 240 -13.85 12.38 8.04
C GLN A 240 -14.21 12.12 6.57
N GLY A 241 -13.22 11.77 5.77
CA GLY A 241 -13.44 11.48 4.35
C GLY A 241 -14.14 10.13 4.12
N THR A 242 -14.95 10.05 3.08
CA THR A 242 -15.62 8.81 2.66
C THR A 242 -14.78 8.11 1.60
N LYS A 243 -14.17 6.97 1.94
CA LYS A 243 -13.40 6.16 0.98
C LYS A 243 -14.31 5.57 -0.09
N TRP A 244 -13.95 5.72 -1.36
CA TRP A 244 -14.63 5.05 -2.46
C TRP A 244 -14.15 3.59 -2.52
N SER A 245 -15.07 2.64 -2.31
CA SER A 245 -14.84 1.22 -2.55
C SER A 245 -14.68 0.93 -4.04
N GLU A 246 -13.73 0.08 -4.43
CA GLU A 246 -13.46 -0.31 -5.83
C GLU A 246 -12.83 0.79 -6.71
N PHE A 247 -11.90 0.38 -7.58
CA PHE A 247 -10.93 1.28 -8.19
C PHE A 247 -10.93 1.27 -9.74
N LYS A 248 -11.80 0.52 -10.42
CA LYS A 248 -11.72 0.51 -11.90
C LYS A 248 -12.01 1.92 -12.44
N PRO A 249 -11.38 2.35 -13.54
CA PRO A 249 -11.59 3.68 -14.11
C PRO A 249 -13.08 4.01 -14.31
N ARG A 250 -13.87 3.02 -14.74
CA ARG A 250 -15.34 3.15 -14.90
C ARG A 250 -16.07 3.40 -13.58
N ASP A 251 -15.65 2.75 -12.49
CA ASP A 251 -16.26 2.94 -11.16
C ASP A 251 -15.95 4.35 -10.63
N PHE A 252 -14.75 4.85 -10.87
CA PHE A 252 -14.37 6.23 -10.58
C PHE A 252 -15.25 7.22 -11.35
N VAL A 253 -15.40 7.03 -12.67
CA VAL A 253 -16.25 7.90 -13.52
C VAL A 253 -17.69 7.89 -13.02
N LYS A 254 -18.26 6.72 -12.74
CA LYS A 254 -19.64 6.60 -12.23
C LYS A 254 -19.86 7.42 -10.96
N LYS A 255 -18.97 7.27 -9.96
CA LYS A 255 -19.04 8.02 -8.71
C LYS A 255 -18.84 9.52 -8.91
N LEU A 256 -17.93 9.90 -9.81
CA LEU A 256 -17.68 11.30 -10.11
C LEU A 256 -18.88 11.95 -10.81
N VAL A 257 -19.54 11.25 -11.75
CA VAL A 257 -20.75 11.74 -12.43
C VAL A 257 -21.86 12.03 -11.43
N GLU A 258 -22.06 11.15 -10.45
CA GLU A 258 -23.05 11.34 -9.37
C GLU A 258 -22.70 12.56 -8.50
N VAL A 259 -21.45 12.71 -8.08
CA VAL A 259 -21.01 13.79 -7.18
C VAL A 259 -20.97 15.15 -7.89
N ALA A 260 -20.47 15.19 -9.13
CA ALA A 260 -20.33 16.42 -9.90
C ALA A 260 -21.58 16.78 -10.71
N LYS A 261 -22.59 15.91 -10.75
CA LYS A 261 -23.83 16.06 -11.54
C LYS A 261 -23.53 16.38 -13.00
N LEU A 262 -22.65 15.58 -13.60
CA LEU A 262 -22.19 15.78 -14.96
C LEU A 262 -23.32 15.52 -15.97
N ASP A 263 -23.32 16.26 -17.08
CA ASP A 263 -24.22 16.03 -18.20
C ASP A 263 -23.82 14.79 -19.01
N SER A 264 -24.71 14.32 -19.87
CA SER A 264 -24.48 13.11 -20.68
C SER A 264 -23.26 13.24 -21.60
N ARG A 265 -22.97 14.46 -22.09
CA ARG A 265 -21.79 14.73 -22.90
C ARG A 265 -20.50 14.56 -22.11
N SER A 266 -20.42 15.15 -20.91
CA SER A 266 -19.27 14.99 -20.02
C SER A 266 -19.09 13.55 -19.59
N GLN A 267 -20.19 12.86 -19.25
CA GLN A 267 -20.16 11.44 -18.90
C GLN A 267 -19.58 10.60 -20.05
N ALA A 268 -20.08 10.77 -21.28
CA ALA A 268 -19.60 10.02 -22.44
C ALA A 268 -18.12 10.29 -22.73
N TYR A 269 -17.65 11.53 -22.58
CA TYR A 269 -16.24 11.87 -22.71
C TYR A 269 -15.38 11.14 -21.66
N LEU A 270 -15.77 11.19 -20.38
CA LEU A 270 -15.02 10.51 -19.31
C LEU A 270 -15.04 8.98 -19.45
N GLU A 271 -16.14 8.41 -19.93
CA GLU A 271 -16.23 6.98 -20.24
C GLU A 271 -15.29 6.59 -21.38
N GLY A 272 -15.17 7.40 -22.43
CA GLY A 272 -14.20 7.20 -23.51
C GLY A 272 -12.76 7.15 -23.01
N LEU A 273 -12.40 8.05 -22.07
CA LEU A 273 -11.07 8.04 -21.44
C LEU A 273 -10.76 6.72 -20.72
N THR A 274 -11.76 5.96 -20.26
CA THR A 274 -11.52 4.67 -19.59
C THR A 274 -10.98 3.61 -20.54
N GLU A 275 -11.31 3.67 -21.83
CA GLU A 275 -10.79 2.76 -22.85
C GLU A 275 -9.34 3.12 -23.20
N ASP A 276 -9.05 4.42 -23.23
CA ASP A 276 -7.72 4.97 -23.48
C ASP A 276 -6.70 4.60 -22.40
N VAL A 277 -7.13 4.35 -21.14
CA VAL A 277 -6.25 3.81 -20.10
C VAL A 277 -5.67 2.44 -20.50
N SER A 278 -6.49 1.57 -21.11
CA SER A 278 -6.03 0.27 -21.59
C SER A 278 -5.07 0.42 -22.77
N LYS A 279 -5.36 1.35 -23.69
CA LYS A 279 -4.48 1.69 -24.80
C LYS A 279 -3.12 2.19 -24.30
N ARG A 280 -3.12 3.04 -23.27
CA ARG A 280 -1.90 3.53 -22.63
C ARG A 280 -1.03 2.40 -22.08
N PHE A 281 -1.63 1.45 -21.36
CA PHE A 281 -0.90 0.30 -20.84
C PHE A 281 -0.15 -0.45 -21.96
N MET A 282 -0.84 -0.70 -23.08
CA MET A 282 -0.26 -1.39 -24.23
C MET A 282 0.87 -0.59 -24.89
N LEU A 283 0.68 0.72 -25.10
CA LEU A 283 1.70 1.58 -25.70
C LEU A 283 2.94 1.68 -24.80
N PHE A 284 2.74 1.88 -23.50
CA PHE A 284 3.85 1.95 -22.56
C PHE A 284 4.64 0.63 -22.50
N GLY A 285 3.96 -0.51 -22.52
CA GLY A 285 4.60 -1.83 -22.61
C GLY A 285 5.44 -1.98 -23.89
N ARG A 286 4.93 -1.52 -25.04
CA ARG A 286 5.68 -1.52 -26.30
C ARG A 286 6.91 -0.61 -26.26
N TRP A 287 6.77 0.58 -25.67
CA TRP A 287 7.91 1.49 -25.49
C TRP A 287 8.99 0.85 -24.61
N ALA A 288 8.60 0.31 -23.45
CA ALA A 288 9.51 -0.37 -22.54
C ALA A 288 10.21 -1.55 -23.23
N HIS A 289 9.49 -2.32 -24.05
CA HIS A 289 10.07 -3.42 -24.81
C HIS A 289 11.20 -2.94 -25.74
N TRP A 290 10.97 -1.92 -26.57
CA TRP A 290 12.00 -1.43 -27.51
C TRP A 290 13.24 -0.87 -26.82
N ILE A 291 13.06 -0.11 -25.73
CA ILE A 291 14.18 0.39 -24.94
C ILE A 291 14.95 -0.77 -24.30
N SER A 292 14.26 -1.81 -23.82
CA SER A 292 14.89 -3.00 -23.25
C SER A 292 15.72 -3.77 -24.29
N GLN A 293 15.20 -3.92 -25.51
CA GLN A 293 15.91 -4.58 -26.61
C GLN A 293 17.20 -3.81 -26.98
N SER A 294 17.09 -2.48 -27.12
CA SER A 294 18.25 -1.63 -27.39
C SER A 294 19.34 -1.78 -26.32
N GLN A 295 18.98 -1.74 -25.03
CA GLN A 295 19.93 -1.95 -23.94
C GLN A 295 20.52 -3.35 -23.91
N ALA A 296 19.71 -4.40 -24.14
CA ALA A 296 20.20 -5.77 -24.16
C ALA A 296 21.24 -6.00 -25.27
N ILE A 297 21.03 -5.43 -26.45
CA ILE A 297 21.99 -5.48 -27.55
C ILE A 297 23.30 -4.77 -27.18
N GLN A 298 23.21 -3.57 -26.58
CA GLN A 298 24.39 -2.83 -26.14
C GLN A 298 25.19 -3.60 -25.08
N GLU A 299 24.51 -4.15 -24.06
CA GLU A 299 25.16 -4.93 -23.01
C GLU A 299 25.83 -6.18 -23.56
N LEU A 300 25.15 -6.91 -24.45
CA LEU A 300 25.69 -8.11 -25.08
C LEU A 300 26.99 -7.80 -25.84
N VAL A 301 27.02 -6.71 -26.62
CA VAL A 301 28.19 -6.38 -27.44
C VAL A 301 29.34 -5.82 -26.59
N LEU A 302 29.05 -4.98 -25.60
CA LEU A 302 30.07 -4.37 -24.74
C LEU A 302 30.70 -5.38 -23.79
N THR A 303 29.89 -6.27 -23.21
CA THR A 303 30.37 -7.23 -22.19
C THR A 303 30.76 -8.60 -22.77
N LYS A 304 30.22 -8.93 -23.96
CA LYS A 304 30.32 -10.27 -24.58
C LYS A 304 29.80 -11.40 -23.67
N ALA A 305 28.98 -11.07 -22.68
CA ALA A 305 28.38 -12.00 -21.74
C ALA A 305 26.88 -12.21 -22.07
N PRO A 306 26.31 -13.37 -21.72
CA PRO A 306 24.87 -13.58 -21.87
C PRO A 306 24.09 -12.55 -21.03
N VAL A 307 23.17 -11.85 -21.67
CA VAL A 307 22.31 -10.85 -21.04
C VAL A 307 21.02 -11.52 -20.57
N LYS A 308 20.60 -11.23 -19.34
CA LYS A 308 19.30 -11.65 -18.82
C LYS A 308 18.26 -10.59 -19.19
N GLU A 309 17.50 -10.84 -20.25
CA GLU A 309 16.53 -9.86 -20.78
C GLU A 309 15.47 -9.43 -19.75
N GLU A 310 15.04 -10.33 -18.88
CA GLU A 310 14.06 -10.01 -17.81
C GLU A 310 14.61 -8.98 -16.81
N ASP A 311 15.90 -9.06 -16.47
CA ASP A 311 16.56 -8.11 -15.56
C ASP A 311 16.67 -6.74 -16.24
N VAL A 312 17.05 -6.70 -17.52
CA VAL A 312 17.09 -5.47 -18.31
C VAL A 312 15.71 -4.85 -18.38
N HIS A 313 14.69 -5.65 -18.72
CA HIS A 313 13.31 -5.20 -18.86
C HIS A 313 12.78 -4.60 -17.55
N SER A 314 13.02 -5.26 -16.42
CA SER A 314 12.58 -4.79 -15.10
C SER A 314 13.21 -3.44 -14.72
N ARG A 315 14.51 -3.25 -15.00
CA ARG A 315 15.21 -1.97 -14.75
C ARG A 315 14.71 -0.86 -15.68
N VAL A 316 14.52 -1.17 -16.97
CA VAL A 316 13.99 -0.21 -17.96
C VAL A 316 12.58 0.21 -17.56
N LEU A 317 11.69 -0.75 -17.27
CA LEU A 317 10.32 -0.48 -16.88
C LEU A 317 10.26 0.46 -15.66
N SER A 318 11.04 0.16 -14.62
CA SER A 318 11.12 0.99 -13.41
C SER A 318 11.60 2.41 -13.71
N SER A 319 12.61 2.54 -14.59
CA SER A 319 13.18 3.83 -14.97
C SER A 319 12.19 4.66 -15.81
N LEU A 320 11.53 4.04 -16.78
CA LEU A 320 10.53 4.71 -17.63
C LEU A 320 9.31 5.13 -16.82
N MET A 321 8.88 4.31 -15.85
CA MET A 321 7.78 4.68 -14.95
C MET A 321 8.15 5.91 -14.11
N ALA A 322 9.36 5.95 -13.54
CA ALA A 322 9.85 7.10 -12.80
C ALA A 322 9.88 8.37 -13.66
N LEU A 323 10.34 8.27 -14.91
CA LEU A 323 10.34 9.40 -15.86
C LEU A 323 8.93 9.87 -16.22
N ASP A 324 7.99 8.95 -16.48
CA ASP A 324 6.61 9.32 -16.82
C ASP A 324 5.87 9.94 -15.63
N MET A 325 6.14 9.49 -14.41
CA MET A 325 5.53 10.04 -13.19
C MET A 325 5.85 11.52 -12.96
N GLU A 326 6.96 12.02 -13.53
CA GLU A 326 7.34 13.43 -13.51
C GLU A 326 6.60 14.30 -14.54
N ARG A 327 5.86 13.69 -15.49
CA ARG A 327 5.11 14.41 -16.52
C ARG A 327 3.83 15.03 -15.95
N VAL A 328 3.38 16.12 -16.58
CA VAL A 328 2.17 16.88 -16.19
C VAL A 328 1.05 16.82 -17.23
N ASP A 329 1.25 16.03 -18.28
CA ASP A 329 0.33 15.86 -19.40
C ASP A 329 -0.95 15.09 -19.03
N ASP A 330 -2.00 15.32 -19.83
CA ASP A 330 -3.25 14.57 -19.79
C ASP A 330 -3.17 13.27 -20.61
N LEU A 331 -4.18 12.41 -20.55
CA LEU A 331 -4.18 11.09 -21.19
C LEU A 331 -4.04 11.18 -22.70
N GLU A 332 -4.75 12.09 -23.33
CA GLU A 332 -4.74 12.24 -24.78
C GLU A 332 -3.35 12.68 -25.27
N THR A 333 -2.75 13.68 -24.60
CA THR A 333 -1.40 14.13 -24.90
C THR A 333 -0.37 13.03 -24.61
N ASN A 334 -0.53 12.31 -23.50
CA ASN A 334 0.38 11.22 -23.13
C ASN A 334 0.35 10.08 -24.15
N LEU A 335 -0.83 9.72 -24.66
CA LEU A 335 -0.96 8.71 -25.71
C LEU A 335 -0.23 9.12 -26.99
N GLN A 336 -0.31 10.40 -27.38
CA GLN A 336 0.41 10.92 -28.54
C GLN A 336 1.92 10.84 -28.31
N CYS A 337 2.41 11.34 -27.18
CA CYS A 337 3.83 11.26 -26.87
C CYS A 337 4.34 9.82 -26.81
N LEU A 338 3.60 8.88 -26.22
CA LEU A 338 4.01 7.48 -26.20
C LEU A 338 4.11 6.90 -27.61
N ALA A 339 3.23 7.28 -28.53
CA ALA A 339 3.34 6.86 -29.93
C ALA A 339 4.64 7.38 -30.57
N ASP A 340 4.98 8.65 -30.32
CA ASP A 340 6.20 9.29 -30.82
C ASP A 340 7.46 8.68 -30.18
N ASP A 341 7.43 8.43 -28.86
CA ASP A 341 8.51 7.80 -28.08
C ASP A 341 8.78 6.37 -28.56
N ILE A 342 7.75 5.61 -28.94
CA ILE A 342 7.89 4.27 -29.53
C ILE A 342 8.61 4.34 -30.88
N ILE A 343 8.22 5.27 -31.75
CA ILE A 343 8.87 5.43 -33.07
C ILE A 343 10.35 5.80 -32.89
N SER A 344 10.64 6.70 -31.96
CA SER A 344 12.03 7.06 -31.63
C SER A 344 12.80 5.84 -31.10
N ALA A 345 12.22 5.09 -30.16
CA ALA A 345 12.86 3.90 -29.58
C ALA A 345 13.13 2.80 -30.62
N GLU A 346 12.22 2.62 -31.59
CA GLU A 346 12.40 1.71 -32.72
C GLU A 346 13.59 2.13 -33.59
N GLN A 347 13.67 3.42 -33.92
CA GLN A 347 14.78 3.98 -34.70
C GLN A 347 16.13 3.87 -33.97
N ASP A 348 16.14 4.15 -32.67
CA ASP A 348 17.33 4.01 -31.82
C ASP A 348 17.80 2.56 -31.76
N CYS A 349 16.88 1.61 -31.61
CA CYS A 349 17.20 0.20 -31.62
C CYS A 349 17.83 -0.22 -32.95
N LEU A 350 17.28 0.21 -34.09
CA LEU A 350 17.84 -0.06 -35.41
C LEU A 350 19.24 0.55 -35.58
N ALA A 351 19.44 1.78 -35.12
CA ALA A 351 20.73 2.46 -35.17
C ALA A 351 21.79 1.72 -34.33
N VAL A 352 21.43 1.29 -33.11
CA VAL A 352 22.29 0.49 -32.24
C VAL A 352 22.68 -0.81 -32.95
N VAL A 353 21.72 -1.56 -33.49
CA VAL A 353 22.00 -2.80 -34.23
C VAL A 353 22.97 -2.54 -35.38
N GLN A 354 22.74 -1.48 -36.17
CA GLN A 354 23.58 -1.15 -37.32
C GLN A 354 25.01 -0.80 -36.92
N ILE A 355 25.19 -0.01 -35.87
CA ILE A 355 26.52 0.37 -35.36
C ILE A 355 27.23 -0.88 -34.83
N MET A 356 26.55 -1.70 -34.04
CA MET A 356 27.12 -2.91 -33.46
C MET A 356 27.50 -3.94 -34.53
N ALA A 357 26.65 -4.16 -35.54
CA ALA A 357 26.93 -5.05 -36.66
C ALA A 357 28.17 -4.57 -37.46
N ASN A 358 28.29 -3.27 -37.69
CA ASN A 358 29.46 -2.69 -38.37
C ASN A 358 30.75 -2.88 -37.56
N GLU A 359 30.70 -2.77 -36.24
CA GLU A 359 31.86 -3.02 -35.36
C GLU A 359 32.28 -4.49 -35.35
N ILE A 360 31.33 -5.42 -35.34
CA ILE A 360 31.62 -6.86 -35.47
C ILE A 360 32.31 -7.15 -36.80
N LEU A 361 31.76 -6.67 -37.92
CA LEU A 361 32.35 -6.87 -39.25
C LEU A 361 33.76 -6.25 -39.35
N ARG A 362 34.02 -5.12 -38.69
CA ARG A 362 35.36 -4.51 -38.62
C ARG A 362 36.34 -5.33 -37.80
N ALA A 363 35.89 -5.94 -36.70
CA ALA A 363 36.72 -6.79 -35.86
C ALA A 363 37.11 -8.09 -36.62
N GLU A 364 36.17 -8.69 -37.35
CA GLU A 364 36.42 -9.90 -38.16
C GLU A 364 37.38 -9.63 -39.31
N LYS A 365 37.31 -8.48 -39.98
CA LYS A 365 38.26 -8.11 -41.05
C LYS A 365 39.69 -7.85 -40.58
N LYS A 366 39.91 -7.70 -39.27
CA LYS A 366 41.24 -7.48 -38.67
C LYS A 366 41.87 -8.77 -38.14
N GLN A 367 41.13 -9.88 -38.13
CA GLN A 367 41.66 -11.23 -37.95
C GLN A 367 42.03 -11.81 -39.31
#